data_AF-A0A925JBR5-F1
#
_entry.id   AF-A0A925JBR5-F1
#
_cell.length_a   1.000
_cell.length_b   1.000
_cell.length_c   1.000
_cell.angle_alpha   90.00
_cell.angle_beta   90.00
_cell.angle_gamma   90.00
#
_symmetry.space_group_name_H-M   'P 1'
#
loop_
_entity.id
_entity.type
_entity.pdbx_description
1 polymer ?
#
loop_
_entity_poly.entity_id
_entity_poly.type
_entity_poly.pdbx_seq_one_letter_code
_entity_poly.pdbx_strand_id
1 'polypeptide(L)' 'MQSNFADVLEAVDELPIDEKEMLVDILQHRMIEDRREALRVEIENSRREFAEGLCKPSTPEEILREVLS' A
#
# COMPACT_ATOMS: atom_id res chain seq x y z
N MET A 1 -22.60 -10.87 -0.27
CA MET A 1 -22.26 -11.87 -1.29
C MET A 1 -20.80 -11.63 -1.64
N GLN A 2 -19.89 -12.49 -1.18
CA GLN A 2 -18.50 -12.43 -1.65
C GLN A 2 -18.52 -13.04 -3.05
N SER A 3 -18.36 -12.22 -4.08
CA SER A 3 -17.94 -12.72 -5.39
C SER A 3 -16.51 -13.22 -5.23
N ASN A 4 -16.24 -14.44 -5.67
CA ASN A 4 -14.86 -14.92 -5.71
C ASN A 4 -14.12 -14.18 -6.85
N PHE A 5 -12.80 -14.26 -6.88
CA PHE A 5 -12.01 -13.57 -7.91
C PHE A 5 -12.36 -14.00 -9.34
N ALA A 6 -12.73 -15.26 -9.55
CA ALA A 6 -13.14 -15.77 -10.85
C ALA A 6 -14.46 -15.14 -11.31
N ASP A 7 -15.47 -15.04 -10.43
CA ASP A 7 -16.75 -14.40 -10.76
C ASP A 7 -16.56 -12.93 -11.18
N VAL A 8 -15.61 -12.23 -10.53
CA VAL A 8 -15.28 -10.84 -10.88
C VAL A 8 -14.60 -10.77 -12.25
N LEU A 9 -13.70 -11.71 -12.56
CA LEU A 9 -13.03 -11.74 -13.85
C LEU A 9 -14.02 -12.03 -14.99
N GLU A 10 -14.93 -12.99 -14.80
CA GLU A 10 -16.00 -13.29 -15.75
C GLU A 10 -16.90 -12.06 -15.99
N ALA A 11 -17.30 -11.36 -14.92
CA ALA A 11 -18.09 -10.14 -15.05
C ALA A 11 -17.34 -9.02 -15.78
N VAL A 12 -16.02 -8.91 -15.58
CA VAL A 12 -15.18 -7.95 -16.32
C VAL A 12 -15.10 -8.34 -17.79
N ASP A 13 -15.00 -9.64 -18.12
CA ASP A 13 -14.91 -10.12 -19.50
C ASP A 13 -16.14 -9.75 -20.34
N GLU A 14 -17.31 -9.64 -19.73
CA GLU A 14 -18.57 -9.21 -20.38
C GLU A 14 -18.64 -7.71 -20.70
N LEU A 15 -17.75 -6.88 -20.13
CA LEU A 15 -17.77 -5.44 -20.35
C LEU A 15 -17.28 -5.05 -21.76
N PRO A 16 -17.85 -3.98 -22.35
CA PRO A 16 -17.27 -3.30 -23.51
C PRO A 16 -15.83 -2.84 -23.25
N ILE A 17 -15.02 -2.72 -24.31
CA ILE A 17 -13.61 -2.34 -24.18
C ILE A 17 -13.42 -0.99 -23.47
N ASP A 18 -14.24 0.01 -23.80
CA ASP A 18 -14.18 1.34 -23.17
C ASP A 18 -14.48 1.27 -21.66
N GLU A 19 -15.39 0.38 -21.25
CA GLU A 19 -15.72 0.17 -19.83
C GLU A 19 -14.62 -0.60 -19.10
N LYS A 20 -13.95 -1.54 -19.76
CA LYS A 20 -12.76 -2.23 -19.22
C LYS A 20 -11.62 -1.24 -18.99
N GLU A 21 -11.36 -0.35 -19.94
CA GLU A 21 -10.33 0.69 -19.82
C GLU A 21 -10.65 1.65 -18.66
N MET A 22 -11.90 2.12 -18.57
CA MET A 22 -12.34 2.95 -17.44
C MET A 22 -12.22 2.23 -16.09
N LEU A 23 -12.53 0.93 -16.04
CA LEU A 23 -12.37 0.14 -14.83
C LEU A 23 -10.90 0.05 -14.39
N VAL A 24 -9.98 -0.17 -15.33
CA VAL A 24 -8.54 -0.19 -15.05
C VAL A 24 -8.10 1.14 -14.44
N ASP A 25 -8.49 2.27 -15.03
CA ASP A 25 -8.15 3.59 -14.52
C ASP A 25 -8.68 3.80 -13.10
N ILE A 26 -9.94 3.46 -12.84
CA ILE A 26 -10.54 3.59 -11.50
C ILE A 26 -9.80 2.72 -10.48
N LEU A 27 -9.50 1.46 -10.83
CA LEU A 27 -8.81 0.54 -9.93
C LEU A 27 -7.39 1.01 -9.62
N GLN A 28 -6.65 1.50 -10.63
CA GLN A 28 -5.31 2.06 -10.42
C GLN A 28 -5.34 3.25 -9.45
N HIS A 29 -6.27 4.19 -9.65
CA HIS A 29 -6.42 5.33 -8.73
C HIS A 29 -6.72 4.89 -7.31
N ARG A 30 -7.65 3.94 -7.12
CA ARG A 30 -7.99 3.41 -5.79
C ARG A 30 -6.80 2.73 -5.12
N MET A 31 -6.06 1.90 -5.86
CA MET A 31 -4.87 1.23 -5.32
C MET A 31 -3.78 2.24 -4.90
N ILE A 32 -3.63 3.35 -5.62
CA ILE A 32 -2.69 4.41 -5.25
C ILE A 32 -3.14 5.08 -3.95
N GLU A 33 -4.43 5.39 -3.81
CA GLU A 33 -4.96 6.01 -2.60
C GLU A 33 -4.88 5.09 -1.38
N ASP A 34 -5.18 3.80 -1.54
CA ASP A 34 -5.03 2.81 -0.46
C ASP A 34 -3.57 2.71 0.03
N ARG A 35 -2.60 2.73 -0.90
CA ARG A 35 -1.17 2.76 -0.55
C ARG A 35 -0.78 4.05 0.16
N ARG A 36 -1.32 5.20 -0.26
CA ARG A 36 -1.07 6.49 0.40
C ARG A 36 -1.63 6.51 1.81
N GLU A 37 -2.78 5.88 2.04
CA GLU A 37 -3.35 5.74 3.38
C GLU A 37 -2.45 4.89 4.27
N ALA A 38 -2.02 3.71 3.79
CA ALA A 38 -1.11 2.85 4.53
C ALA A 38 0.19 3.58 4.90
N LEU A 39 0.77 4.33 3.95
CA LEU A 39 1.97 5.13 4.20
C LEU A 39 1.73 6.24 5.24
N ARG A 40 0.55 6.87 5.22
CA ARG A 40 0.21 7.91 6.21
C ARG A 40 0.18 7.33 7.62
N VAL A 41 -0.45 6.16 7.79
CA VAL A 41 -0.50 5.45 9.07
C VAL A 41 0.90 5.07 9.53
N GLU A 42 1.75 4.57 8.63
CA GLU A 42 3.15 4.24 8.94
C GLU A 42 3.94 5.47 9.40
N ILE A 43 3.83 6.60 8.68
CA ILE A 43 4.49 7.86 9.06
C ILE A 43 4.01 8.35 10.43
N GLU A 44 2.72 8.27 10.71
CA GLU A 44 2.17 8.68 12.01
C GLU A 44 2.70 7.80 13.14
N ASN A 45 2.74 6.48 12.93
CA ASN A 45 3.32 5.55 13.89
C ASN A 45 4.81 5.84 14.13
N SER A 46 5.61 6.01 13.08
CA SER A 46 7.04 6.32 13.24
C SER A 46 7.27 7.64 13.97
N ARG A 47 6.45 8.68 13.71
CA ARG A 47 6.53 9.96 14.42
C ARG A 47 6.18 9.80 15.89
N ARG A 48 5.16 9.01 16.22
CA ARG A 48 4.78 8.70 17.60
C ARG A 48 5.91 7.96 18.32
N GLU A 49 6.46 6.90 17.73
CA GLU A 49 7.57 6.13 18.30
C GLU A 49 8.79 7.00 18.59
N PHE A 50 9.12 7.92 17.68
CA PHE A 50 10.19 8.88 17.89
C PHE A 50 9.90 9.83 19.05
N ALA A 51 8.68 10.40 19.11
CA ALA A 51 8.27 11.31 20.18
C ALA A 51 8.23 10.63 21.56
N GLU A 52 7.86 9.34 21.60
CA GLU A 52 7.85 8.52 22.81
C GLU A 52 9.25 8.01 23.21
N GLY A 53 10.29 8.31 22.41
CA GLY A 53 11.66 7.87 22.68
C GLY A 53 11.88 6.38 22.49
N LEU A 54 11.01 5.71 21.73
CA LEU A 54 11.10 4.27 21.41
C LEU A 54 12.19 3.98 20.37
N CYS A 55 12.69 5.01 19.67
CA CYS A 55 13.82 4.90 18.77
C CYS A 55 15.14 4.82 19.54
N LYS A 56 15.99 3.86 19.17
CA LYS A 56 17.37 3.79 19.67
C LYS A 56 18.25 4.79 18.91
N PRO A 57 19.01 5.67 19.60
CA PRO A 57 20.07 6.43 18.95
C PRO A 57 21.13 5.45 18.43
N SER A 58 21.42 5.52 17.12
CA SER A 58 22.43 4.70 16.47
C SER A 58 23.27 5.57 15.54
N THR A 59 24.56 5.28 15.46
CA THR A 59 25.48 5.87 14.49
C THR A 59 25.27 5.28 13.10
N PRO A 60 25.67 5.97 12.02
CA PRO A 60 25.61 5.41 10.67
C PRO A 60 26.32 4.05 10.54
N GLU A 61 27.47 3.85 11.21
CA GLU A 61 28.17 2.55 11.18
C GLU A 61 27.36 1.43 11.86
N GLU A 62 26.65 1.74 12.94
CA GLU A 62 25.79 0.77 13.64
C GLU A 62 24.57 0.39 12.81
N ILE A 63 23.93 1.37 12.16
CA ILE A 63 22.79 1.13 11.26
C ILE A 63 23.21 0.26 10.08
N LEU A 64 24.34 0.57 9.44
CA LEU A 64 24.86 -0.22 8.31
C LEU A 64 25.18 -1.66 8.72
N ARG A 65 25.65 -1.88 9.95
CA ARG A 65 25.93 -3.22 10.47
C ARG A 65 24.65 -4.06 10.63
N GLU A 66 23.55 -3.46 11.07
CA GLU A 66 22.25 -4.12 11.22
C GLU A 66 21.57 -4.42 9.87
N VAL A 67 21.71 -3.53 8.88
CA VAL A 67 21.09 -3.72 7.55
C VAL A 67 21.80 -4.80 6.73
N LEU A 68 23.11 -4.99 6.93
CA LEU A 68 23.94 -5.92 6.17
C LEU A 68 24.12 -7.29 6.84
N SER A 69 23.50 -7.52 8.01
CA SER A 69 23.49 -8.79 8.73
C SER A 69 22.32 -9.68 8.31
#